data_AF-A0A7S4W1K4-F1
#
_entry.id   AF-A0A7S4W1K4-F1
#
_cell.length_a   1.000
_cell.length_b   1.000
_cell.length_c   1.000
_cell.angle_alpha   90.00
_cell.angle_beta   90.00
_cell.angle_gamma   90.00
#
_symmetry.space_group_name_H-M   'P 1'
#
loop_
_entity.id
_entity.type
_entity.pdbx_description
1 polymer ?
#
loop_
_entity_poly.entity_id
_entity_poly.type
_entity_poly.pdbx_seq_one_letter_code
_entity_poly.pdbx_strand_id
1 'polypeptide(L)'
;STSRHLGALRSPSLPGLHHPGRTLRVQAVMKRPSATKGMKAMKAMKSKIAKGRMAKSQVYKGTREKTSGGLKASDIVRNRFGRFVSKKQSAAAKNRPWPKAIAAARKALGLTGFVPINRGPEGKALYAKAKAILAA
;
A
#
# COMPACT_ATOMS: atom_id res chain seq x y z
N SER A 1 -40.40 -61.67 -16.45
CA SER A 1 -41.75 -61.99 -15.96
C SER A 1 -42.69 -60.82 -16.27
N THR A 2 -43.97 -61.13 -16.49
CA THR A 2 -45.09 -60.24 -16.91
C THR A 2 -45.38 -59.12 -15.89
N SER A 3 -45.58 -57.87 -16.32
CA SER A 3 -46.84 -57.18 -16.72
C SER A 3 -47.73 -56.62 -15.57
N ARG A 4 -47.70 -55.27 -15.45
CA ARG A 4 -48.81 -54.29 -15.24
C ARG A 4 -49.87 -54.43 -14.11
N HIS A 5 -50.40 -53.25 -13.70
CA HIS A 5 -51.66 -53.01 -12.93
C HIS A 5 -51.61 -53.43 -11.44
N LEU A 6 -52.36 -52.91 -10.45
CA LEU A 6 -53.27 -51.74 -10.23
C LEU A 6 -53.28 -51.50 -8.68
N GLY A 7 -53.73 -50.40 -8.06
CA GLY A 7 -54.40 -49.17 -8.50
C GLY A 7 -54.28 -48.01 -7.48
N ALA A 8 -55.40 -47.49 -6.93
CA ALA A 8 -55.44 -46.37 -5.96
C ALA A 8 -56.57 -46.52 -4.91
N LEU A 9 -56.60 -45.69 -3.85
CA LEU A 9 -57.82 -45.10 -3.21
C LEU A 9 -57.49 -44.05 -2.11
N ARG A 10 -58.53 -43.34 -1.60
CA ARG A 10 -58.48 -41.98 -0.95
C ARG A 10 -58.79 -41.93 0.57
N SER A 11 -58.50 -40.78 1.19
CA SER A 11 -58.67 -40.32 2.59
C SER A 11 -60.12 -40.29 3.15
N PRO A 12 -60.33 -40.13 4.48
CA PRO A 12 -60.62 -38.80 5.11
C PRO A 12 -59.96 -38.59 6.51
N SER A 13 -59.55 -37.39 6.97
CA SER A 13 -60.28 -36.18 7.42
C SER A 13 -61.08 -36.30 8.74
N LEU A 14 -60.76 -35.44 9.74
CA LEU A 14 -61.58 -35.14 10.92
C LEU A 14 -61.71 -33.60 11.13
N PRO A 15 -62.81 -33.09 11.70
CA PRO A 15 -63.24 -31.70 11.55
C PRO A 15 -62.92 -30.78 12.76
N GLY A 16 -63.01 -29.46 12.56
CA GLY A 16 -62.83 -28.45 13.61
C GLY A 16 -64.15 -27.86 14.15
N LEU A 17 -64.04 -27.06 15.22
CA LEU A 17 -65.10 -26.16 15.70
C LEU A 17 -64.61 -24.70 15.69
N HIS A 18 -65.42 -23.82 15.10
CA HIS A 18 -65.35 -22.36 15.25
C HIS A 18 -65.92 -21.93 16.62
N HIS A 19 -65.57 -20.73 17.10
CA HIS A 19 -66.55 -19.69 17.50
C HIS A 19 -65.90 -18.28 17.44
N PRO A 20 -66.68 -17.17 17.24
CA PRO A 20 -66.14 -15.92 16.69
C PRO A 20 -66.31 -14.66 17.57
N GLY A 21 -65.46 -13.65 17.36
CA GLY A 21 -65.61 -12.28 17.91
C GLY A 21 -64.42 -11.37 17.56
N ARG A 22 -64.38 -10.76 16.38
CA ARG A 22 -64.92 -9.40 16.07
C ARG A 22 -64.25 -8.27 16.88
N THR A 23 -63.25 -7.62 16.28
CA THR A 23 -63.26 -6.16 15.98
C THR A 23 -62.06 -5.77 15.13
N LEU A 24 -62.30 -4.97 14.07
CA LEU A 24 -61.27 -4.34 13.25
C LEU A 24 -60.94 -2.95 13.79
N ARG A 25 -59.65 -2.59 13.90
CA ARG A 25 -59.25 -1.17 14.00
C ARG A 25 -57.94 -0.84 13.28
N VAL A 26 -58.07 -0.81 11.95
CA VAL A 26 -57.58 0.26 11.05
C VAL A 26 -56.58 1.27 11.64
N GLN A 27 -55.36 1.25 11.08
CA GLN A 27 -54.39 2.35 10.86
C GLN A 27 -53.88 3.21 12.04
N ALA A 28 -52.56 3.18 12.24
CA ALA A 28 -51.74 4.38 12.51
C ALA A 28 -50.26 4.14 12.14
N VAL A 29 -49.83 4.55 10.94
CA VAL A 29 -48.40 4.63 10.61
C VAL A 29 -47.81 5.85 11.33
N MET A 30 -47.22 5.63 12.52
CA MET A 30 -46.51 6.70 13.23
C MET A 30 -45.19 7.03 12.51
N LYS A 31 -45.25 8.12 11.76
CA LYS A 31 -44.17 8.73 10.98
C LYS A 31 -43.01 9.11 11.91
N ARG A 32 -41.94 8.29 11.93
CA ARG A 32 -40.72 8.55 12.71
C ARG A 32 -40.12 9.90 12.28
N PRO A 33 -39.91 10.89 13.18
CA PRO A 33 -39.34 12.17 12.80
C PRO A 33 -37.86 12.02 12.42
N SER A 34 -37.58 12.02 11.12
CA SER A 34 -36.22 11.99 10.57
C SER A 34 -35.57 13.36 10.65
N ALA A 35 -35.09 13.77 11.84
CA ALA A 35 -34.42 15.05 12.00
C ALA A 35 -33.42 15.10 13.17
N THR A 36 -32.15 14.79 12.90
CA THR A 36 -31.07 15.74 13.22
C THR A 36 -30.12 15.81 12.03
N LYS A 37 -29.84 17.05 11.58
CA LYS A 37 -28.95 17.34 10.45
C LYS A 37 -27.56 16.77 10.76
N GLY A 38 -26.94 16.15 9.76
CA GLY A 38 -25.55 15.71 9.86
C GLY A 38 -24.65 16.89 10.24
N MET A 39 -24.11 16.87 11.46
CA MET A 39 -23.03 17.76 11.85
C MET A 39 -21.87 17.49 10.89
N LYS A 40 -21.52 18.47 10.06
CA LYS A 40 -20.32 18.40 9.22
C LYS A 40 -19.15 18.13 10.15
N ALA A 41 -18.60 16.91 10.11
CA ALA A 41 -17.45 16.55 10.92
C ALA A 41 -16.37 17.61 10.74
N MET A 42 -16.05 18.34 11.82
CA MET A 42 -15.06 19.40 11.77
C MET A 42 -13.77 18.82 11.18
N LYS A 43 -13.25 19.46 10.14
CA LYS A 43 -12.07 18.98 9.41
C LYS A 43 -10.87 19.03 10.35
N ALA A 44 -10.62 17.90 11.03
CA ALA A 44 -9.63 17.77 12.10
C ALA A 44 -8.32 18.45 11.70
N MET A 45 -7.85 19.37 12.56
CA MET A 45 -6.75 20.27 12.22
C MET A 45 -5.53 19.45 11.81
N LYS A 46 -5.06 19.69 10.58
CA LYS A 46 -4.08 18.84 9.91
C LYS A 46 -2.74 18.98 10.65
N SER A 47 -2.32 17.93 11.37
CA SER A 47 -1.13 17.98 12.24
C SER A 47 0.10 18.57 11.55
N LYS A 48 0.80 19.56 12.14
CA LYS A 48 2.00 20.19 11.53
C LYS A 48 3.13 19.19 11.21
N ILE A 49 3.20 18.11 11.99
CA ILE A 49 4.17 17.01 11.86
C ILE A 49 3.58 15.88 11.00
N ALA A 50 4.36 15.41 10.03
CA ALA A 50 4.08 14.22 9.22
C ALA A 50 4.56 12.94 9.94
N LYS A 51 3.66 11.97 10.10
CA LYS A 51 3.91 10.64 10.67
C LYS A 51 3.61 9.53 9.65
N GLY A 52 4.13 8.32 9.89
CA GLY A 52 3.88 7.13 9.08
C GLY A 52 4.66 7.03 7.76
N ARG A 53 4.43 5.95 7.00
CA ARG A 53 5.19 5.56 5.79
C ARG A 53 5.33 6.68 4.75
N MET A 54 4.30 7.50 4.59
CA MET A 54 4.25 8.59 3.59
C MET A 54 4.77 9.93 4.11
N ALA A 55 5.37 10.01 5.31
CA ALA A 55 5.76 11.28 5.94
C ALA A 55 6.68 12.14 5.05
N LYS A 56 7.74 11.57 4.48
CA LYS A 56 8.66 12.29 3.58
C LYS A 56 7.98 12.78 2.29
N SER A 57 7.00 12.03 1.78
CA SER A 57 6.23 12.43 0.60
C SER A 57 5.26 13.57 0.91
N GLN A 58 4.57 13.52 2.06
CA GLN A 58 3.68 14.60 2.51
C GLN A 58 4.42 15.91 2.76
N VAL A 59 5.63 15.85 3.33
CA VAL A 59 6.48 17.03 3.53
C VAL A 59 7.01 17.58 2.21
N TYR A 60 7.51 16.72 1.31
CA TYR A 60 7.94 17.15 -0.02
C TYR A 60 6.81 17.81 -0.84
N LYS A 61 5.57 17.33 -0.68
CA LYS A 61 4.36 17.91 -1.31
C LYS A 61 3.81 19.15 -0.59
N GLY A 62 4.47 19.66 0.46
CA GLY A 62 3.98 20.80 1.25
C GLY A 62 2.70 20.53 2.06
N THR A 63 2.18 19.30 2.08
CA THR A 63 0.98 18.92 2.86
C THR A 63 1.24 18.91 4.37
N ARG A 64 2.52 18.99 4.77
CA ARG A 64 3.06 19.00 6.14
C ARG A 64 4.37 19.78 6.14
N GLU A 65 4.72 20.39 7.26
CA GLU A 65 5.93 21.22 7.35
C GLU A 65 7.19 20.40 7.65
N LYS A 66 7.10 19.45 8.60
CA LYS A 66 8.23 18.64 9.04
C LYS A 66 7.85 17.19 9.28
N THR A 67 8.78 16.28 9.08
CA THR A 67 8.63 14.88 9.53
C THR A 67 8.78 14.76 11.05
N SER A 68 8.43 13.61 11.63
CA SER A 68 8.72 13.32 13.04
C SER A 68 10.21 13.44 13.39
N GLY A 69 11.10 13.11 12.46
CA GLY A 69 12.56 13.31 12.59
C GLY A 69 13.06 14.67 12.10
N GLY A 70 12.24 15.72 12.15
CA GLY A 70 12.65 17.11 11.90
C GLY A 70 12.87 17.53 10.43
N LEU A 71 13.06 16.59 9.49
CA LEU A 71 13.31 16.90 8.07
C LEU A 71 12.22 17.80 7.47
N LYS A 72 12.63 18.88 6.79
CA LYS A 72 11.79 19.79 6.01
C LYS A 72 11.77 19.39 4.53
N ALA A 73 10.93 20.06 3.73
CA ALA A 73 10.87 19.84 2.27
C ALA A 73 12.22 20.11 1.57
N SER A 74 12.96 21.11 2.03
CA SER A 74 14.33 21.46 1.59
C SER A 74 15.31 20.29 1.66
N ASP A 75 15.09 19.35 2.59
CA ASP A 75 16.06 18.31 2.95
C ASP A 75 15.75 16.98 2.26
N ILE A 76 14.66 16.91 1.49
CA ILE A 76 14.12 15.69 0.88
C ILE A 76 14.28 15.76 -0.64
N VAL A 77 14.70 14.65 -1.26
CA VAL A 77 14.76 14.48 -2.71
C VAL A 77 14.01 13.23 -3.14
N ARG A 78 13.49 13.24 -4.37
CA ARG A 78 13.00 12.03 -5.03
C ARG A 78 14.18 11.35 -5.74
N ASN A 79 14.38 10.05 -5.54
CA ASN A 79 15.36 9.27 -6.32
C ASN A 79 14.72 8.74 -7.63
N ARG A 80 15.53 8.15 -8.52
CA ARG A 80 15.06 7.55 -9.79
C ARG A 80 13.96 6.50 -9.59
N PHE A 81 13.98 5.79 -8.46
CA PHE A 81 12.98 4.77 -8.08
C PHE A 81 11.74 5.37 -7.38
N GLY A 82 11.48 6.68 -7.51
CA GLY A 82 10.31 7.35 -6.92
C GLY A 82 10.33 7.50 -5.39
N ARG A 83 11.35 6.99 -4.68
CA ARG A 83 11.45 7.04 -3.22
C ARG A 83 11.92 8.41 -2.75
N PHE A 84 11.29 8.93 -1.71
CA PHE A 84 11.70 10.16 -1.03
C PHE A 84 12.75 9.86 0.04
N VAL A 85 13.98 10.35 -0.17
CA VAL A 85 15.14 10.17 0.73
C VAL A 85 15.68 11.54 1.14
N SER A 86 16.54 11.63 2.17
CA SER A 86 17.15 12.91 2.53
C SER A 86 18.33 13.27 1.60
N LYS A 87 18.58 14.57 1.40
CA LYS A 87 19.75 15.09 0.66
C LYS A 87 21.05 14.51 1.21
N LYS A 88 21.23 14.53 2.55
CA LYS A 88 22.38 13.93 3.25
C LYS A 88 22.56 12.45 2.91
N GLN A 89 21.48 11.66 2.92
CA GLN A 89 21.55 10.23 2.56
C GLN A 89 21.90 10.01 1.08
N SER A 90 21.38 10.85 0.17
CA SER A 90 21.72 10.79 -1.25
C SER A 90 23.19 11.15 -1.50
N ALA A 91 23.70 12.20 -0.86
CA ALA A 91 25.10 12.60 -0.95
C ALA A 91 26.04 11.53 -0.40
N ALA A 92 25.75 10.98 0.79
CA ALA A 92 26.52 9.90 1.39
C ALA A 92 26.59 8.65 0.48
N ALA A 93 25.48 8.27 -0.17
CA ALA A 93 25.45 7.16 -1.11
C ALA A 93 26.33 7.40 -2.36
N LYS A 94 26.35 8.63 -2.90
CA LYS A 94 27.20 9.02 -4.03
C LYS A 94 28.69 9.09 -3.66
N ASN A 95 29.00 9.37 -2.40
CA ASN A 95 30.37 9.53 -1.91
C ASN A 95 31.03 8.25 -1.38
N ARG A 96 30.38 7.09 -1.51
CA ARG A 96 31.00 5.79 -1.17
C ARG A 96 32.28 5.57 -1.99
N PRO A 97 33.40 5.17 -1.37
CA PRO A 97 34.69 5.11 -2.05
C PRO A 97 34.77 3.95 -3.05
N TRP A 98 34.29 2.76 -2.68
CA TRP A 98 34.36 1.57 -3.53
C TRP A 98 33.67 1.72 -4.91
N PRO A 99 32.44 2.24 -5.03
CA PRO A 99 31.84 2.55 -6.34
C PRO A 99 32.63 3.58 -7.16
N LYS A 100 33.28 4.56 -6.52
CA LYS A 100 34.14 5.53 -7.21
C LYS A 100 35.40 4.85 -7.75
N ALA A 101 36.06 4.02 -6.95
CA ALA A 101 37.23 3.25 -7.35
C ALA A 101 36.92 2.29 -8.52
N ILE A 102 35.78 1.59 -8.49
CA ILE A 102 35.30 0.78 -9.63
C ILE A 102 35.05 1.65 -10.87
N ALA A 103 34.41 2.81 -10.73
CA ALA A 103 34.15 3.70 -11.86
C ALA A 103 35.45 4.24 -12.49
N ALA A 104 36.47 4.53 -11.69
CA ALA A 104 37.80 4.91 -12.15
C ALA A 104 38.51 3.72 -12.84
N ALA A 105 38.52 2.53 -12.22
CA ALA A 105 39.10 1.32 -12.80
C ALA A 105 38.45 0.94 -14.15
N ARG A 106 37.12 1.06 -14.27
CA ARG A 106 36.41 0.82 -15.53
C ARG A 106 36.80 1.80 -16.63
N LYS A 107 37.01 3.08 -16.30
CA LYS A 107 37.51 4.08 -17.27
C LYS A 107 38.94 3.75 -17.71
N ALA A 108 39.82 3.39 -16.78
CA ALA A 108 41.21 3.05 -17.06
C ALA A 108 41.37 1.78 -17.90
N LEU A 109 40.43 0.83 -17.82
CA LEU A 109 40.44 -0.43 -18.58
C LEU A 109 39.54 -0.42 -19.83
N GLY A 110 38.86 0.69 -20.13
CA GLY A 110 37.97 0.80 -21.31
C GLY A 110 36.74 -0.12 -21.32
N LEU A 111 36.42 -0.78 -20.21
CA LEU A 111 35.43 -1.87 -20.17
C LEU A 111 34.00 -1.36 -20.42
N THR A 112 33.40 -1.80 -21.53
CA THR A 112 32.00 -1.55 -21.92
C THR A 112 31.08 -2.68 -21.40
N GLY A 113 29.77 -2.45 -21.34
CA GLY A 113 28.80 -3.47 -20.91
C GLY A 113 28.88 -3.89 -19.44
N PHE A 114 28.42 -5.11 -19.14
CA PHE A 114 28.43 -5.69 -17.79
C PHE A 114 29.63 -6.63 -17.62
N VAL A 115 30.48 -6.36 -16.63
CA VAL A 115 31.63 -7.21 -16.28
C VAL A 115 31.47 -7.67 -14.83
N PRO A 116 31.43 -8.99 -14.56
CA PRO A 116 31.30 -9.51 -13.20
C PRO A 116 32.61 -9.33 -12.41
N ILE A 117 32.52 -8.73 -11.23
CA ILE A 117 33.70 -8.45 -10.38
C ILE A 117 34.36 -9.77 -9.93
N ASN A 118 35.69 -9.86 -10.05
CA ASN A 118 36.50 -11.02 -9.67
C ASN A 118 36.12 -12.35 -10.39
N ARG A 119 35.50 -12.27 -11.57
CA ARG A 119 35.20 -13.43 -12.44
C ARG A 119 35.69 -13.15 -13.87
N GLY A 120 36.18 -14.19 -14.55
CA GLY A 120 36.89 -14.04 -15.83
C GLY A 120 38.23 -13.27 -15.71
N PRO A 121 38.96 -13.07 -16.82
CA PRO A 121 40.20 -12.29 -16.83
C PRO A 121 39.94 -10.81 -16.54
N GLU A 122 38.98 -10.19 -17.23
CA GLU A 122 38.63 -8.78 -17.08
C GLU A 122 38.15 -8.41 -15.68
N GLY A 123 37.30 -9.24 -15.08
CA GLY A 123 36.75 -9.00 -13.74
C GLY A 123 37.78 -9.11 -12.63
N LYS A 124 38.81 -9.96 -12.80
CA LYS A 124 39.98 -10.02 -11.91
C LYS A 124 40.84 -8.76 -12.06
N ALA A 125 41.13 -8.33 -13.28
CA ALA A 125 41.89 -7.11 -13.56
C ALA A 125 41.20 -5.84 -13.00
N LEU A 126 39.88 -5.72 -13.20
CA LEU A 126 39.05 -4.66 -12.64
C LEU A 126 39.12 -4.64 -11.12
N TYR A 127 39.01 -5.80 -10.46
CA TYR A 127 39.06 -5.90 -9.00
C TYR A 127 40.42 -5.50 -8.43
N ALA A 128 41.52 -5.93 -9.06
CA ALA A 128 42.88 -5.54 -8.67
C ALA A 128 43.11 -4.03 -8.82
N LYS A 129 42.75 -3.44 -9.97
CA LYS A 129 42.85 -1.98 -10.19
C LYS A 129 41.94 -1.18 -9.25
N ALA A 130 40.70 -1.63 -9.00
CA ALA A 130 39.80 -0.97 -8.07
C ALA A 130 40.30 -1.04 -6.61
N LYS A 131 40.95 -2.13 -6.20
CA LYS A 131 41.64 -2.21 -4.90
C LYS A 131 42.82 -1.23 -4.81
N ALA A 132 43.66 -1.15 -5.84
CA ALA A 132 44.77 -0.21 -5.88
C ALA A 132 44.30 1.25 -5.76
N ILE A 133 43.23 1.62 -6.48
CA ILE A 133 42.61 2.97 -6.42
C ILE A 133 41.86 3.24 -5.10
N LEU A 134 41.54 2.20 -4.32
CA LEU A 134 40.94 2.35 -2.98
C LEU A 134 42.00 2.48 -1.87
N ALA A 135 43.19 1.92 -2.09
CA ALA A 135 44.32 1.96 -1.15
C ALA A 135 45.22 3.20 -1.35
N ALA A 136 45.08 3.88 -2.50
CA ALA A 136 45.64 5.20 -2.79
C ALA A 136 44.66 6.32 -2.40
#